data_AF-A0A401RKD4-F1
#
_entry.id   AF-A0A401RKD4-F1
#
_cell.length_a   1.000
_cell.length_b   1.000
_cell.length_c   1.000
_cell.angle_alpha   90.00
_cell.angle_beta   90.00
_cell.angle_gamma   90.00
#
_symmetry.space_group_name_H-M   'P 1'
#
loop_
_entity.id
_entity.type
_entity.pdbx_description
1 polymer ?
#
loop_
_entity_poly.entity_id
_entity_poly.type
_entity_poly.pdbx_seq_one_letter_code
_entity_poly.pdbx_strand_id
1 'polypeptide(L)'
;MTDCVCLSPSQGSRKKVSRSAELLIELQEAQTDIDLGFLDRVDFLLRPRPAGGQEFRTAQGRPSEQVLIPRVSALCAEPPPVLGQPTSVRLTAPRAHLRLQFPVPDLRPALERTPWSQKAVRRETLRLECTDLCCRTELGASSRTEPVKYEATFTDLHGVYEDGVNPGVSCVRVTKAPDKTAAGRKNVTPK
;
A
#
# COMPACT_ATOMS: atom_id res chain seq x y z
N MET A 1 33.28 0.54 64.69
CA MET A 1 32.25 1.04 63.76
C MET A 1 32.97 1.80 62.68
N THR A 2 33.17 1.17 61.53
CA THR A 2 33.81 1.79 60.36
C THR A 2 33.05 1.28 59.14
N ASP A 3 32.38 2.21 58.48
CA ASP A 3 31.41 1.96 57.42
C ASP A 3 32.08 1.46 56.13
N CYS A 4 31.47 0.42 55.54
CA CYS A 4 31.82 -0.09 54.22
C CYS A 4 31.01 0.72 53.19
N VAL A 5 31.65 1.66 52.49
CA VAL A 5 31.04 2.42 51.40
C VAL A 5 30.98 1.54 50.15
N CYS A 6 29.79 1.03 49.84
CA CYS A 6 29.52 0.36 48.57
C CYS A 6 29.48 1.39 47.44
N LEU A 7 30.50 1.41 46.59
CA LEU A 7 30.49 2.13 45.31
C LEU A 7 29.48 1.45 44.37
N SER A 8 28.40 2.16 44.02
CA SER A 8 27.44 1.75 43.00
C SER A 8 28.06 1.84 41.59
N PRO A 9 27.90 0.83 40.72
CA PRO A 9 28.34 0.93 39.34
C PRO A 9 27.44 1.92 38.57
N SER A 10 28.05 2.90 37.93
CA SER A 10 27.39 3.82 37.02
C SER A 10 26.87 3.05 35.79
N GLN A 11 25.55 2.96 35.66
CA GLN A 11 24.91 2.46 34.45
C GLN A 11 25.18 3.44 33.30
N GLY A 12 26.25 3.17 32.53
CA GLY A 12 26.48 3.80 31.25
C GLY A 12 25.37 3.42 30.27
N SER A 13 24.41 4.32 30.06
CA SER A 13 23.36 4.18 29.05
C SER A 13 23.98 4.13 27.65
N ARG A 14 24.17 2.93 27.10
CA ARG A 14 24.55 2.74 25.69
C ARG A 14 23.41 3.28 24.81
N LYS A 15 23.57 4.47 24.23
CA LYS A 15 22.66 4.99 23.20
C LYS A 15 22.74 4.07 21.98
N LYS A 16 21.70 3.25 21.76
CA LYS A 16 21.56 2.43 20.55
C LYS A 16 21.29 3.37 19.38
N VAL A 17 22.31 3.60 18.54
CA VAL A 17 22.15 4.33 17.28
C VAL A 17 21.39 3.42 16.33
N SER A 18 20.10 3.70 16.12
CA SER A 18 19.32 3.06 15.06
C SER A 18 19.55 3.80 13.76
N ARG A 19 19.80 3.07 12.67
CA ARG A 19 19.90 3.62 11.31
C ARG A 19 18.50 3.54 10.69
N SER A 20 17.93 4.67 10.29
CA SER A 20 16.71 4.75 9.49
C SER A 20 17.06 4.97 8.01
N ALA A 21 16.23 4.45 7.12
CA ALA A 21 16.32 4.72 5.68
C ALA A 21 15.05 5.44 5.21
N GLU A 22 15.19 6.42 4.32
CA GLU A 22 14.07 7.09 3.65
C GLU A 22 14.31 7.04 2.13
N LEU A 23 13.32 6.52 1.41
CA LEU A 23 13.28 6.52 -0.05
C LEU A 23 12.19 7.49 -0.50
N LEU A 24 12.59 8.56 -1.17
CA LEU A 24 11.69 9.53 -1.78
C LEU A 24 11.65 9.30 -3.30
N ILE A 25 10.45 9.16 -3.84
CA ILE A 25 10.18 8.98 -5.27
C ILE A 25 9.33 10.16 -5.71
N GLU A 26 9.92 11.07 -6.48
CA GLU A 26 9.21 12.23 -7.02
C GLU A 26 8.87 11.96 -8.48
N LEU A 27 7.58 11.84 -8.77
CA LEU A 27 7.05 11.75 -10.11
C LEU A 27 6.58 13.13 -10.56
N GLN A 28 6.56 13.35 -11.87
CA GLN A 28 5.89 14.50 -12.47
C GLN A 28 4.41 14.15 -12.66
N GLU A 29 3.88 14.33 -13.87
CA GLU A 29 2.59 13.74 -14.23
C GLU A 29 2.72 12.21 -14.30
N ALA A 30 2.01 11.52 -13.42
CA ALA A 30 2.04 10.06 -13.33
C ALA A 30 0.78 9.46 -13.95
N GLN A 31 0.93 8.36 -14.69
CA GLN A 31 -0.19 7.58 -15.21
C GLN A 31 0.03 6.10 -14.94
N THR A 32 -0.96 5.46 -14.32
CA THR A 32 -0.88 4.05 -13.94
C THR A 32 -2.21 3.34 -14.20
N ASP A 33 -2.11 2.15 -14.80
CA ASP A 33 -3.22 1.22 -14.93
C ASP A 33 -3.15 0.16 -13.84
N ILE A 34 -4.25 -0.03 -13.11
CA ILE A 34 -4.33 -0.95 -11.99
C ILE A 34 -5.37 -2.02 -12.32
N ASP A 35 -4.89 -3.22 -12.64
CA ASP A 35 -5.73 -4.41 -12.79
C ASP A 35 -6.07 -4.98 -11.41
N LEU A 36 -7.31 -4.77 -10.97
CA LEU A 36 -7.77 -5.22 -9.65
C LEU A 36 -7.82 -6.75 -9.56
N GLY A 37 -8.04 -7.44 -10.68
CA GLY A 37 -8.01 -8.90 -10.73
C GLY A 37 -6.60 -9.45 -10.56
N PHE A 38 -5.61 -8.78 -11.16
CA PHE A 38 -4.21 -9.11 -10.95
C PHE A 38 -3.82 -8.90 -9.49
N LEU A 39 -4.13 -7.73 -8.91
CA LEU A 39 -3.83 -7.41 -7.51
C LEU A 39 -4.41 -8.45 -6.53
N ASP A 40 -5.67 -8.85 -6.68
CA ASP A 40 -6.28 -9.90 -5.82
C ASP A 40 -5.55 -11.25 -5.92
N ARG A 41 -5.00 -11.57 -7.09
CA ARG A 41 -4.26 -12.84 -7.31
C ARG A 41 -2.83 -12.79 -6.78
N VAL A 42 -2.19 -11.63 -6.76
CA VAL A 42 -0.80 -11.47 -6.27
C VAL A 42 -0.71 -10.89 -4.86
N ASP A 43 -1.82 -10.65 -4.19
CA ASP A 43 -1.88 -10.09 -2.84
C ASP A 43 -0.99 -10.86 -1.84
N PHE A 44 -0.87 -12.18 -1.99
CA PHE A 44 0.06 -13.00 -1.18
C PHE A 44 1.55 -12.63 -1.32
N LEU A 45 1.95 -12.01 -2.44
CA LEU A 45 3.30 -11.48 -2.67
C LEU A 45 3.47 -10.09 -2.05
N LEU A 46 2.40 -9.30 -2.02
CA LEU A 46 2.40 -7.93 -1.52
C LEU A 46 2.36 -7.87 0.02
N ARG A 47 1.92 -8.96 0.67
CA ARG A 47 1.98 -9.09 2.12
C ARG A 47 3.43 -9.23 2.59
N PRO A 48 3.94 -8.28 3.39
CA PRO A 48 5.25 -8.42 4.02
C PRO A 48 5.24 -9.66 4.90
N ARG A 49 6.08 -10.65 4.58
CA ARG A 49 6.21 -11.84 5.42
C ARG A 49 6.99 -11.46 6.68
N PRO A 50 6.48 -11.78 7.89
CA PRO A 50 7.25 -11.59 9.10
C PRO A 50 8.51 -12.46 9.05
N ALA A 51 9.68 -11.81 9.04
CA ALA A 51 10.97 -12.49 9.04
C ALA A 51 11.08 -13.38 10.29
N GLY A 52 10.97 -14.70 10.09
CA GLY A 52 11.16 -15.76 11.11
C GLY A 52 9.88 -16.31 11.77
N GLY A 53 8.70 -16.15 11.17
CA GLY A 53 7.50 -16.87 11.62
C GLY A 53 7.48 -18.26 11.00
N GLN A 54 7.55 -19.29 11.83
CA GLN A 54 7.17 -20.66 11.47
C GLN A 54 5.87 -20.62 10.65
N GLU A 55 5.85 -21.28 9.49
CA GLU A 55 4.69 -21.27 8.61
C GLU A 55 3.46 -21.80 9.36
N PHE A 56 2.62 -20.90 9.87
CA PHE A 56 1.28 -21.27 10.24
C PHE A 56 0.51 -21.35 8.92
N ARG A 57 0.62 -22.52 8.27
CA ARG A 57 -0.30 -22.94 7.21
C ARG A 57 -1.68 -23.00 7.85
N THR A 58 -2.41 -21.90 7.87
CA THR A 58 -3.86 -21.99 7.95
C THR A 58 -4.27 -22.81 6.72
N ALA A 59 -4.99 -23.91 6.96
CA ALA A 59 -5.49 -24.83 5.94
C ALA A 59 -6.53 -24.21 4.99
N GLN A 60 -6.53 -22.88 4.85
CA GLN A 60 -7.45 -22.05 4.05
C GLN A 60 -6.74 -21.25 2.96
N GLY A 61 -5.45 -21.48 2.70
CA GLY A 61 -4.78 -20.84 1.57
C GLY A 61 -5.43 -21.25 0.24
N ARG A 62 -5.68 -20.28 -0.65
CA ARG A 62 -6.26 -20.54 -1.98
C ARG A 62 -5.37 -21.56 -2.71
N PRO A 63 -5.90 -22.49 -3.53
CA PRO A 63 -5.08 -23.50 -4.21
C PRO A 63 -3.89 -22.91 -5.00
N SER A 64 -4.07 -21.71 -5.55
CA SER A 64 -3.05 -20.93 -6.27
C SER A 64 -1.87 -20.50 -5.38
N GLU A 65 -2.14 -20.15 -4.12
CA GLU A 65 -1.11 -19.78 -3.15
C GLU A 65 -0.28 -21.00 -2.77
N GLN A 66 -0.90 -22.17 -2.59
CA GLN A 66 -0.20 -23.40 -2.19
C GLN A 66 0.86 -23.88 -3.19
N VAL A 67 0.68 -23.58 -4.48
CA VAL A 67 1.61 -23.95 -5.56
C VAL A 67 2.67 -22.86 -5.80
N LEU A 68 2.28 -21.58 -5.71
CA LEU A 68 3.19 -20.45 -5.98
C LEU A 68 4.09 -20.12 -4.78
N ILE A 69 3.61 -20.29 -3.54
CA ILE A 69 4.37 -20.00 -2.32
C ILE A 69 5.71 -20.75 -2.28
N PRO A 70 5.79 -22.08 -2.51
CA PRO A 70 7.08 -22.79 -2.46
C PRO A 70 8.09 -22.27 -3.50
N ARG A 71 7.63 -21.93 -4.71
CA ARG A 71 8.50 -21.40 -5.78
C ARG A 71 9.00 -20.00 -5.49
N VAL A 72 8.13 -19.14 -4.95
CA VAL A 72 8.49 -17.76 -4.59
C VAL A 72 9.36 -17.75 -3.33
N SER A 73 9.09 -18.62 -2.35
CA SER A 73 9.94 -18.78 -1.16
C SER A 73 11.38 -19.14 -1.52
N ALA A 74 11.60 -19.92 -2.58
CA ALA A 74 12.94 -20.23 -3.09
C ALA A 74 13.64 -19.02 -3.75
N LEU A 75 12.88 -18.09 -4.35
CA LEU A 75 13.39 -16.84 -4.93
C LEU A 75 13.62 -15.75 -3.86
N CYS A 76 12.89 -15.82 -2.74
CA CYS A 76 13.02 -14.92 -1.59
C CYS A 76 14.01 -15.44 -0.53
N ALA A 77 14.94 -16.31 -0.90
CA ALA A 77 16.07 -16.72 -0.06
C ALA A 77 17.10 -15.58 0.10
N GLU A 78 16.62 -14.37 0.36
CA GLU A 78 17.44 -13.26 0.85
C GLU A 78 17.71 -13.52 2.34
N PRO A 79 18.94 -13.28 2.84
CA PRO A 79 19.22 -13.33 4.27
C PRO A 79 18.20 -12.48 5.03
N PRO A 80 17.77 -12.91 6.24
CA PRO A 80 16.79 -12.18 7.01
C PRO A 80 17.26 -10.73 7.16
N PRO A 81 16.41 -9.72 6.84
CA PRO A 81 16.79 -8.33 6.98
C PRO A 81 17.26 -8.12 8.42
N VAL A 82 18.41 -7.44 8.56
CA VAL A 82 18.96 -7.08 9.86
C VAL A 82 17.85 -6.43 10.68
N LEU A 83 17.44 -7.12 11.76
CA LEU A 83 16.35 -6.70 12.64
C LEU A 83 16.55 -5.24 13.08
N GLY A 84 15.60 -4.37 12.73
CA GLY A 84 15.39 -3.10 13.42
C GLY A 84 15.76 -1.81 12.69
N GLN A 85 15.88 -1.80 11.36
CA GLN A 85 16.02 -0.55 10.60
C GLN A 85 14.66 -0.12 10.01
N PRO A 86 14.00 0.90 10.58
CA PRO A 86 12.79 1.44 9.96
C PRO A 86 13.15 2.07 8.62
N THR A 87 12.48 1.62 7.57
CA THR A 87 12.58 2.15 6.21
C THR A 87 11.27 2.81 5.85
N SER A 88 11.30 4.09 5.52
CA SER A 88 10.12 4.80 5.00
C SER A 88 10.23 4.96 3.51
N VAL A 89 9.13 4.72 2.80
CA VAL A 89 9.03 4.98 1.36
C VAL A 89 7.94 6.02 1.16
N ARG A 90 8.27 7.09 0.43
CA ARG A 90 7.34 8.15 0.06
C ARG A 90 7.36 8.33 -1.45
N LEU A 91 6.19 8.38 -2.05
CA LEU A 91 5.98 8.69 -3.45
C LEU A 91 5.14 9.96 -3.56
N THR A 92 5.57 10.92 -4.36
CA THR A 92 4.84 12.16 -4.63
C THR A 92 4.59 12.32 -6.13
N ALA A 93 3.46 12.91 -6.48
CA ALA A 93 3.14 13.31 -7.86
C ALA A 93 2.22 14.55 -7.84
N PRO A 94 2.58 15.67 -8.48
CA PRO A 94 1.71 16.85 -8.56
C PRO A 94 0.40 16.55 -9.27
N ARG A 95 0.42 15.61 -10.23
CA ARG A 95 -0.77 15.11 -10.91
C ARG A 95 -0.65 13.61 -11.16
N ALA A 96 -1.68 12.85 -10.80
CA ALA A 96 -1.69 11.41 -11.00
C ALA A 96 -3.01 10.95 -11.60
N HIS A 97 -2.92 10.18 -12.70
CA HIS A 97 -4.04 9.53 -13.36
C HIS A 97 -3.98 8.02 -13.10
N LEU A 98 -4.91 7.54 -12.27
CA LEU A 98 -5.02 6.12 -11.94
C LEU A 98 -6.24 5.53 -12.66
N ARG A 99 -6.04 4.49 -13.45
CA ARG A 99 -7.13 3.79 -14.15
C ARG A 99 -7.33 2.42 -13.52
N LEU A 100 -8.42 2.26 -12.79
CA LEU A 100 -8.80 0.98 -12.21
C LEU A 100 -9.56 0.15 -13.23
N GLN A 101 -9.09 -1.08 -13.45
CA GLN A 101 -9.71 -2.06 -14.34
C GLN A 101 -10.36 -3.16 -13.51
N PHE A 102 -11.67 -3.36 -13.71
CA PHE A 102 -12.43 -4.33 -12.95
C PHE A 102 -12.27 -5.73 -13.56
N PRO A 103 -12.06 -6.78 -12.75
CA PRO A 103 -11.99 -8.14 -13.27
C PRO A 103 -13.35 -8.64 -13.76
N VAL A 104 -13.32 -9.53 -14.75
CA VAL A 104 -14.44 -10.43 -15.02
C VAL A 104 -14.38 -11.55 -13.98
N PRO A 105 -15.42 -11.73 -13.13
CA PRO A 105 -15.41 -12.79 -12.12
C PRO A 105 -15.32 -14.17 -12.77
N ASP A 106 -14.32 -14.96 -12.37
CA ASP A 106 -14.17 -16.34 -12.81
C ASP A 106 -14.90 -17.28 -11.84
N LEU A 107 -16.11 -17.67 -12.22
CA LEU A 107 -16.97 -18.53 -11.40
C LEU A 107 -16.60 -20.02 -11.49
N ARG A 108 -15.57 -20.39 -12.27
CA ARG A 108 -15.11 -21.78 -12.35
C ARG A 108 -14.47 -22.25 -11.05
N PRO A 109 -14.44 -23.58 -10.81
CA PRO A 109 -13.64 -24.18 -9.74
C PRO A 109 -12.17 -23.79 -9.84
N ALA A 110 -11.47 -23.66 -8.70
CA ALA A 110 -10.11 -23.12 -8.65
C ALA A 110 -9.10 -23.84 -9.56
N LEU A 111 -9.28 -25.14 -9.81
CA LEU A 111 -8.40 -25.93 -10.69
C LEU A 111 -8.59 -25.61 -12.18
N GLU A 112 -9.75 -25.11 -12.55
CA GLU A 112 -10.15 -24.81 -13.94
C GLU A 112 -10.10 -23.31 -14.26
N ARG A 113 -9.77 -22.47 -13.27
CA ARG A 113 -9.63 -21.03 -13.45
C ARG A 113 -8.47 -20.71 -14.36
N THR A 114 -8.63 -19.64 -15.13
CA THR A 114 -7.56 -19.17 -16.02
C THR A 114 -6.33 -18.77 -15.22
N PRO A 115 -5.12 -18.95 -15.79
CA PRO A 115 -3.87 -18.55 -15.15
C PRO A 115 -3.88 -17.07 -14.74
N TRP A 116 -3.20 -16.75 -13.65
CA TRP A 116 -3.16 -15.38 -13.12
C TRP A 116 -2.54 -14.35 -14.05
N SER A 117 -1.67 -14.80 -14.97
CA SER A 117 -1.04 -13.99 -16.01
C SER A 117 -1.98 -13.64 -17.16
N GLN A 118 -3.11 -14.35 -17.28
CA GLN A 118 -4.10 -14.07 -18.31
C GLN A 118 -5.04 -12.97 -17.82
N LYS A 119 -5.05 -11.86 -18.56
CA LYS A 119 -5.86 -10.69 -18.26
C LYS A 119 -7.32 -10.96 -18.64
N ALA A 120 -8.21 -10.91 -17.65
CA ALA A 120 -9.66 -11.01 -17.83
C ALA A 120 -10.30 -9.79 -17.15
N VAL A 121 -10.24 -8.64 -17.84
CA VAL A 121 -10.80 -7.37 -17.36
C VAL A 121 -12.06 -7.02 -18.13
N ARG A 122 -12.99 -6.39 -17.42
CA ARG A 122 -14.16 -5.72 -17.97
C ARG A 122 -13.71 -4.54 -18.84
N ARG A 123 -14.60 -4.09 -19.74
CA ARG A 123 -14.32 -2.91 -20.57
C ARG A 123 -14.41 -1.63 -19.75
N GLU A 124 -15.22 -1.69 -18.71
CA GLU A 124 -15.50 -0.59 -17.81
C GLU A 124 -14.30 -0.27 -16.94
N THR A 125 -14.04 1.02 -16.74
CA THR A 125 -12.91 1.54 -15.97
C THR A 125 -13.34 2.66 -15.04
N LEU A 126 -12.67 2.77 -13.89
CA LEU A 126 -12.76 3.95 -13.04
C LEU A 126 -11.48 4.76 -13.19
N ARG A 127 -11.58 5.93 -13.81
CA ARG A 127 -10.48 6.88 -13.94
C ARG A 127 -10.49 7.81 -12.75
N LEU A 128 -9.41 7.82 -11.98
CA LEU A 128 -9.16 8.70 -10.87
C LEU A 128 -8.09 9.72 -11.27
N GLU A 129 -8.37 10.99 -11.08
CA GLU A 129 -7.41 12.08 -11.24
C GLU A 129 -7.16 12.71 -9.86
N CYS A 130 -5.92 12.62 -9.40
CA CYS A 130 -5.46 13.19 -8.14
C CYS A 130 -4.56 14.40 -8.39
N THR A 131 -4.73 15.42 -7.56
CA THR A 131 -3.77 16.54 -7.47
C THR A 131 -2.97 16.42 -6.17
N ASP A 132 -1.67 16.72 -6.24
CA ASP A 132 -0.72 16.63 -5.14
C ASP A 132 -0.78 15.27 -4.40
N LEU A 133 -0.75 14.17 -5.17
CA LEU A 133 -0.76 12.82 -4.61
C LEU A 133 0.51 12.57 -3.80
N CYS A 134 0.36 12.11 -2.56
CA CYS A 134 1.46 11.64 -1.73
C CYS A 134 1.08 10.30 -1.09
N CYS A 135 1.83 9.25 -1.43
CA CYS A 135 1.71 7.92 -0.86
C CYS A 135 2.89 7.65 0.07
N ARG A 136 2.62 7.10 1.26
CA ARG A 136 3.65 6.76 2.25
C ARG A 136 3.44 5.37 2.79
N THR A 137 4.53 4.64 2.97
CA THR A 137 4.55 3.37 3.70
C THR A 137 5.77 3.27 4.60
N GLU A 138 5.62 2.59 5.73
CA GLU A 138 6.70 2.33 6.68
C GLU A 138 6.94 0.82 6.74
N LEU A 139 8.15 0.42 6.34
CA LEU A 139 8.65 -0.94 6.30
C LEU A 139 9.63 -1.15 7.46
N GLY A 140 9.56 -2.30 8.12
CA GLY A 140 10.39 -2.57 9.31
C GLY A 140 9.74 -2.01 10.57
N ALA A 141 8.72 -2.73 11.04
CA ALA A 141 8.07 -2.42 12.30
C ALA A 141 9.02 -2.60 13.50
N SER A 142 8.81 -1.79 14.54
CA SER A 142 9.47 -1.93 15.85
C SER A 142 9.05 -3.20 16.61
N SER A 143 7.95 -3.85 16.18
CA SER A 143 7.48 -5.15 16.67
C SER A 143 7.03 -6.04 15.50
N ARG A 144 7.17 -7.36 15.63
CA ARG A 144 6.86 -8.33 14.55
C ARG A 144 5.36 -8.50 14.24
N THR A 145 4.48 -7.76 14.91
CA THR A 145 3.02 -7.98 14.90
C THR A 145 2.20 -6.83 14.32
N GLU A 146 2.79 -5.65 14.10
CA GLU A 146 2.03 -4.52 13.54
C GLU A 146 1.84 -4.67 12.02
N PRO A 147 0.62 -4.44 11.51
CA PRO A 147 0.36 -4.42 10.08
C PRO A 147 1.12 -3.27 9.40
N VAL A 148 1.58 -3.48 8.17
CA VAL A 148 2.21 -2.40 7.40
C VAL A 148 1.18 -1.31 7.11
N LYS A 149 1.52 -0.08 7.50
CA LYS A 149 0.70 1.11 7.25
C LYS A 149 0.94 1.60 5.82
N TYR A 150 -0.15 1.79 5.09
CA TYR A 150 -0.17 2.48 3.80
C TYR A 150 -1.05 3.72 3.94
N GLU A 151 -0.52 4.88 3.57
CA GLU A 151 -1.22 6.16 3.66
C GLU A 151 -1.16 6.86 2.31
N ALA A 152 -2.29 7.41 1.87
CA ALA A 152 -2.39 8.19 0.64
C ALA A 152 -3.10 9.52 0.95
N THR A 153 -2.55 10.61 0.44
CA THR A 153 -3.07 11.98 0.61
C THR A 153 -3.09 12.69 -0.73
N PHE A 154 -4.03 13.62 -0.90
CA PHE A 154 -4.23 14.41 -2.12
C PHE A 154 -5.01 15.68 -1.77
N THR A 155 -4.90 16.72 -2.60
CA THR A 155 -5.64 17.99 -2.42
C THR A 155 -6.99 17.99 -3.14
N ASP A 156 -7.05 17.32 -4.29
CA ASP A 156 -8.25 17.07 -5.09
C ASP A 156 -8.23 15.64 -5.63
N LEU A 157 -9.40 15.01 -5.68
CA LEU A 157 -9.63 13.72 -6.32
C LEU A 157 -10.94 13.79 -7.11
N HIS A 158 -10.86 13.48 -8.40
CA HIS A 158 -12.01 13.32 -9.28
C HIS A 158 -12.06 11.90 -9.83
N GLY A 159 -13.21 11.25 -9.72
CA GLY A 159 -13.44 9.91 -10.26
C GLY A 159 -14.54 9.92 -11.31
N VAL A 160 -14.22 9.35 -12.47
CA VAL A 160 -15.14 9.17 -13.60
C VAL A 160 -15.22 7.69 -13.93
N TYR A 161 -16.43 7.14 -13.91
CA TYR A 161 -16.71 5.80 -14.38
C TYR A 161 -16.98 5.82 -15.89
N GLU A 162 -16.28 4.97 -16.62
CA GLU A 162 -16.39 4.83 -18.08
C GLU A 162 -16.82 3.40 -18.37
N ASP A 163 -17.91 3.21 -19.11
CA ASP A 163 -18.40 1.87 -19.52
C ASP A 163 -17.86 1.45 -20.91
N GLY A 164 -17.08 2.32 -21.55
CA GLY A 164 -16.49 2.12 -22.87
C GLY A 164 -17.41 2.38 -24.05
N VAL A 165 -18.68 2.80 -23.82
CA VAL A 165 -19.67 3.07 -24.88
C VAL A 165 -20.29 4.46 -24.72
N ASN A 166 -20.67 4.81 -23.49
CA ASN A 166 -21.30 6.07 -23.15
C ASN A 166 -20.27 7.10 -22.66
N PRO A 167 -20.62 8.40 -22.67
CA PRO A 167 -19.82 9.40 -22.00
C PRO A 167 -19.66 9.04 -20.51
N GLY A 168 -18.44 9.24 -19.99
CA GLY A 168 -18.11 8.89 -18.61
C GLY A 168 -18.98 9.64 -17.59
N VAL A 169 -19.34 8.95 -16.51
CA VAL A 169 -20.16 9.47 -15.42
C VAL A 169 -19.27 9.87 -14.26
N SER A 170 -19.31 11.15 -13.88
CA SER A 170 -18.63 11.65 -12.68
C SER A 170 -19.28 11.05 -11.43
N CYS A 171 -18.54 10.22 -10.70
CA CYS A 171 -19.08 9.45 -9.56
C CYS A 171 -18.33 9.69 -8.24
N VAL A 172 -17.12 10.26 -8.26
CA VAL A 172 -16.36 10.62 -7.05
C VAL A 172 -15.85 12.04 -7.17
N ARG A 173 -16.02 12.83 -6.12
CA ARG A 173 -15.38 14.14 -5.97
C ARG A 173 -14.98 14.36 -4.54
N VAL A 174 -13.70 14.64 -4.32
CA VAL A 174 -13.16 15.04 -3.02
C VAL A 174 -12.28 16.25 -3.25
N THR A 175 -12.60 17.35 -2.59
CA THR A 175 -11.83 18.59 -2.62
C THR A 175 -11.49 18.95 -1.19
N LYS A 176 -10.28 19.45 -0.93
CA LYS A 176 -9.99 20.09 0.36
C LYS A 176 -11.02 21.21 0.59
N ALA A 177 -11.73 21.16 1.72
CA ALA A 177 -12.66 22.22 2.08
C ALA A 177 -11.90 23.55 2.18
N PRO A 178 -12.44 24.66 1.66
CA PRO A 178 -11.83 25.96 1.87
C PRO A 178 -11.81 26.23 3.38
N ASP A 179 -10.65 26.64 3.90
CA ASP A 179 -10.53 27.08 5.29
C ASP A 179 -11.57 28.18 5.53
N LYS A 180 -12.50 27.97 6.46
CA LYS A 180 -13.64 28.88 6.73
C LYS A 180 -13.23 30.23 7.33
N THR A 181 -11.98 30.63 7.21
CA THR A 181 -11.41 31.87 7.73
C THR A 181 -11.39 33.01 6.72
N ALA A 182 -12.12 32.92 5.60
CA ALA A 182 -12.33 34.07 4.72
C ALA A 182 -13.72 34.07 4.05
N ALA A 183 -14.57 34.97 4.57
CA ALA A 183 -15.65 35.69 3.88
C ALA A 183 -16.77 34.89 3.18
N GLY A 184 -17.98 34.99 3.76
CA GLY A 184 -19.20 34.52 3.15
C GLY A 184 -19.47 35.15 1.78
N ARG A 185 -19.69 34.31 0.77
CA ARG A 185 -20.40 34.66 -0.45
C ARG A 185 -21.29 33.49 -0.89
N LYS A 186 -22.58 33.68 -0.66
CA LYS A 186 -23.77 33.18 -1.38
C LYS A 186 -23.48 32.38 -2.66
N ASN A 187 -23.76 31.09 -2.60
CA ASN A 187 -23.80 30.20 -3.76
C ASN A 187 -25.14 30.39 -4.49
N VAL A 188 -25.07 30.70 -5.79
CA VAL A 188 -26.20 30.64 -6.72
C VAL A 188 -26.07 29.34 -7.51
N THR A 189 -27.09 28.48 -7.43
CA THR A 189 -27.23 27.29 -8.29
C THR A 189 -27.89 27.67 -9.62
N PRO A 190 -27.41 27.17 -10.77
CA PRO A 190 -28.11 27.39 -12.04
C PRO A 190 -29.33 26.46 -12.17
N LYS A 191 -30.28 26.89 -13.00
CA LYS A 191 -31.50 26.17 -13.40
C LYS A 191 -31.19 25.07 -14.42
#